data_AF-A0A931B1Q4-F1
#
_entry.id   AF-A0A931B1Q4-F1
#
_cell.length_a   1.000
_cell.length_b   1.000
_cell.length_c   1.000
_cell.angle_alpha   90.00
_cell.angle_beta   90.00
_cell.angle_gamma   90.00
#
_symmetry.space_group_name_H-M   'P 1'
#
loop_
_entity.id
_entity.type
_entity.pdbx_description
1 polymer ?
#
loop_
_entity_poly.entity_id
_entity_poly.type
_entity_poly.pdbx_seq_one_letter_code
_entity_poly.pdbx_strand_id
1 'polypeptide(L)'
;MGLIYDSSESSALMSALKSNLTSSKEAVQQLKSGSQKVVSAVDGHQLSGAAYTAGKGLFSELIIPTITRTTNAIEQIEQELQKYQNADKIVASEGELNEDKLNQQIRVTQAMKRSVDETSSFIHAQTRSNSLASVLETLFNVQRHLDRISESFQQDIDRLQKQLRKLHNFNEQTHHLFSNSINELKLAMQGVLTLNNTTVNKDGSYSLPKGTDKSYFTEIKKTLKMK
;
A
#
# COMPACT_ATOMS: atom_id res chain seq x y z
N MET A 1 -7.20 16.31 9.17
CA MET A 1 -6.97 15.13 10.01
C MET A 1 -5.54 14.68 9.73
N GLY A 2 -4.72 14.49 10.77
CA GLY A 2 -3.35 14.01 10.61
C GLY A 2 -3.27 12.54 10.18
N LEU A 3 -2.06 12.08 9.82
CA LEU A 3 -1.78 10.70 9.43
C LEU A 3 -1.99 9.74 10.60
N ILE A 4 -2.50 8.55 10.27
CA ILE A 4 -2.72 7.46 11.22
C ILE A 4 -2.17 6.17 10.61
N TYR A 5 -1.41 5.43 11.41
CA TYR A 5 -0.94 4.09 11.12
C TYR A 5 -1.32 3.17 12.28
N ASP A 6 -1.80 1.98 11.97
CA ASP A 6 -2.01 0.91 12.93
C ASP A 6 -1.44 -0.40 12.38
N SER A 7 -0.56 -1.04 13.14
CA SER A 7 0.12 -2.26 12.70
C SER A 7 -0.81 -3.46 12.57
N SER A 8 -1.91 -3.52 13.33
CA SER A 8 -2.91 -4.58 13.25
C SER A 8 -3.77 -4.42 11.99
N GLU A 9 -4.21 -3.20 11.68
CA GLU A 9 -4.93 -2.88 10.45
C GLU A 9 -4.06 -3.11 9.22
N SER A 10 -2.80 -2.69 9.28
CA SER A 10 -1.82 -2.91 8.21
C SER A 10 -1.58 -4.40 7.95
N SER A 11 -1.42 -5.19 9.01
CA SER A 11 -1.28 -6.66 8.92
C SER A 11 -2.53 -7.32 8.32
N ALA A 12 -3.72 -6.90 8.75
CA ALA A 12 -4.98 -7.39 8.21
C ALA A 12 -5.12 -7.08 6.72
N LEU A 13 -4.79 -5.86 6.30
CA LEU A 13 -4.78 -5.44 4.90
C LEU A 13 -3.84 -6.31 4.06
N MET A 14 -2.58 -6.47 4.51
CA MET A 14 -1.60 -7.27 3.79
C MET A 14 -2.02 -8.75 3.67
N SER A 15 -2.60 -9.31 4.73
CA SER A 15 -3.11 -10.68 4.74
C SER A 15 -4.28 -10.86 3.75
N ALA A 16 -5.26 -9.94 3.79
CA ALA A 16 -6.41 -9.97 2.89
C ALA A 16 -6.00 -9.81 1.43
N LEU A 17 -5.12 -8.86 1.12
CA LEU A 17 -4.59 -8.66 -0.24
C LEU A 17 -3.82 -9.89 -0.72
N LYS A 18 -2.96 -10.47 0.14
CA LYS A 18 -2.20 -11.68 -0.21
C LYS A 18 -3.14 -12.84 -0.53
N SER A 19 -4.15 -13.08 0.30
CA SER A 19 -5.15 -14.12 0.08
C SER A 19 -5.88 -13.92 -1.25
N ASN A 20 -6.37 -12.70 -1.50
CA ASN A 20 -7.09 -12.38 -2.74
C ASN A 20 -6.20 -12.50 -3.97
N LEU A 21 -4.93 -12.10 -3.89
CA LEU A 21 -3.97 -12.24 -4.99
C LEU A 21 -3.68 -13.70 -5.29
N THR A 22 -3.52 -14.57 -4.29
CA THR A 22 -3.34 -16.01 -4.48
C THR A 22 -4.53 -16.59 -5.25
N SER A 23 -5.76 -16.38 -4.79
CA SER A 23 -6.95 -16.89 -5.47
C SER A 23 -7.12 -16.31 -6.88
N SER A 24 -6.83 -15.01 -7.06
CA SER A 24 -6.96 -14.35 -8.36
C SER A 24 -5.94 -14.88 -9.38
N LYS A 25 -4.70 -15.13 -8.94
CA LYS A 25 -3.66 -15.72 -9.78
C LYS A 25 -3.98 -17.14 -10.20
N GLU A 26 -4.46 -17.96 -9.28
CA GLU A 26 -4.89 -19.33 -9.60
C GLU A 26 -6.00 -19.33 -10.66
N ALA A 27 -7.04 -18.52 -10.45
CA ALA A 27 -8.15 -18.39 -11.41
C ALA A 27 -7.67 -17.93 -12.79
N VAL A 28 -6.84 -16.88 -12.86
CA VAL A 28 -6.34 -16.34 -14.12
C VAL A 28 -5.36 -17.31 -14.81
N GLN A 29 -4.56 -18.05 -14.06
CA GLN A 29 -3.65 -19.06 -14.60
C GLN A 29 -4.42 -20.26 -15.20
N GLN A 30 -5.49 -20.70 -14.52
CA GLN A 30 -6.38 -21.73 -15.05
C GLN A 30 -7.08 -21.25 -16.32
N LEU A 31 -7.61 -20.01 -16.33
CA LEU A 31 -8.23 -19.41 -17.52
C LEU A 31 -7.25 -19.28 -18.68
N LYS A 32 -6.01 -18.85 -18.41
CA LYS A 32 -4.95 -18.74 -19.41
C LYS A 32 -4.61 -20.10 -20.03
N SER A 33 -4.39 -21.11 -19.18
CA SER A 33 -4.08 -22.48 -19.63
C SER A 33 -5.24 -23.10 -20.41
N GLY A 34 -6.47 -22.98 -19.90
CA GLY A 34 -7.68 -23.44 -20.58
C GLY A 34 -7.87 -22.78 -21.95
N SER A 35 -7.70 -21.45 -22.01
CA SER A 35 -7.81 -20.69 -23.25
C SER A 35 -6.75 -21.06 -24.27
N GLN A 36 -5.51 -21.27 -23.84
CA GLN A 36 -4.43 -21.75 -24.72
C GLN A 36 -4.72 -23.15 -25.25
N LYS A 37 -5.23 -24.08 -24.43
CA LYS A 37 -5.65 -25.41 -24.89
C LYS A 37 -6.74 -25.34 -25.94
N VAL A 38 -7.75 -24.48 -25.75
CA VAL A 38 -8.80 -24.26 -26.74
C VAL A 38 -8.22 -23.74 -28.05
N VAL A 39 -7.35 -22.72 -28.00
CA VAL A 39 -6.70 -22.19 -29.20
C VAL A 39 -5.84 -23.25 -29.91
N SER A 40 -5.07 -24.06 -29.18
CA SER A 40 -4.26 -25.13 -29.78
C SER A 40 -5.11 -26.26 -30.39
N ALA A 41 -6.21 -26.65 -29.75
CA ALA A 41 -7.14 -27.64 -30.30
C ALA A 41 -7.82 -27.14 -31.58
N VAL A 42 -8.10 -25.83 -31.62
CA VAL A 42 -8.54 -25.15 -32.85
C VAL A 42 -7.40 -25.23 -33.87
N ASP A 43 -6.24 -24.60 -33.66
CA ASP A 43 -5.15 -24.52 -34.65
C ASP A 43 -4.60 -25.88 -35.16
N GLY A 44 -4.72 -26.95 -34.38
CA GLY A 44 -4.35 -28.32 -34.76
C GLY A 44 -5.22 -29.00 -35.82
N HIS A 45 -6.12 -28.27 -36.49
CA HIS A 45 -7.07 -28.77 -37.51
C HIS A 45 -8.05 -29.86 -37.00
N GLN A 46 -8.21 -30.02 -35.68
CA GLN A 46 -9.22 -30.92 -35.09
C GLN A 46 -10.64 -30.36 -35.19
N LEU A 47 -10.77 -29.06 -35.45
CA LEU A 47 -12.03 -28.35 -35.68
C LEU A 47 -11.96 -27.69 -37.07
N SER A 48 -13.05 -27.69 -37.84
CA SER A 48 -13.14 -27.02 -39.15
C SER A 48 -14.52 -26.38 -39.35
N GLY A 49 -14.63 -25.40 -40.27
CA GLY A 49 -15.89 -24.72 -40.61
C GLY A 49 -16.11 -23.37 -39.91
N ALA A 50 -17.32 -22.80 -40.01
CA ALA A 50 -17.62 -21.45 -39.51
C ALA A 50 -17.42 -21.31 -37.99
N ALA A 51 -17.77 -22.35 -37.22
CA ALA A 51 -17.54 -22.41 -35.78
C ALA A 51 -16.05 -22.42 -35.37
N TYR A 52 -15.16 -22.89 -36.26
CA TYR A 52 -13.72 -22.85 -36.05
C TYR A 52 -13.17 -21.42 -36.13
N THR A 53 -13.47 -20.70 -37.21
CA THR A 53 -12.99 -19.32 -37.46
C THR A 53 -13.50 -18.38 -36.38
N ALA A 54 -14.74 -18.61 -35.97
CA ALA A 54 -15.43 -17.97 -34.87
C ALA A 54 -14.78 -18.13 -33.50
N GLY A 55 -14.54 -19.38 -33.09
CA GLY A 55 -13.90 -19.69 -31.83
C GLY A 55 -12.50 -19.09 -31.78
N LYS A 56 -11.73 -19.21 -32.87
CA LYS A 56 -10.41 -18.58 -33.00
C LYS A 56 -10.50 -17.06 -32.83
N GLY A 57 -11.43 -16.41 -33.53
CA GLY A 57 -11.67 -14.97 -33.43
C GLY A 57 -12.00 -14.55 -32.00
N LEU A 58 -13.03 -15.14 -31.38
CA LEU A 58 -13.44 -14.81 -30.01
C LEU A 58 -12.29 -14.96 -29.00
N PHE A 59 -11.53 -16.06 -29.09
CA PHE A 59 -10.43 -16.32 -28.16
C PHE A 59 -9.24 -15.39 -28.39
N SER A 60 -8.74 -15.29 -29.62
CA SER A 60 -7.57 -14.46 -29.93
C SER A 60 -7.86 -12.97 -29.83
N GLU A 61 -9.11 -12.55 -30.07
CA GLU A 61 -9.44 -11.13 -30.16
C GLU A 61 -10.02 -10.53 -28.89
N LEU A 62 -10.68 -11.33 -28.06
CA LEU A 62 -11.40 -10.83 -26.90
C LEU A 62 -10.98 -11.52 -25.60
N ILE A 63 -11.01 -12.86 -25.55
CA ILE A 63 -10.78 -13.62 -24.31
C ILE A 63 -9.32 -13.53 -23.86
N ILE A 64 -8.36 -13.91 -24.72
CA ILE A 64 -6.92 -13.87 -24.37
C ILE A 64 -6.50 -12.45 -23.99
N PRO A 65 -6.84 -11.40 -24.75
CA PRO A 65 -6.53 -10.03 -24.36
C PRO A 65 -7.06 -9.64 -22.99
N THR A 66 -8.30 -10.02 -22.67
CA THR A 66 -8.91 -9.73 -21.37
C THR A 66 -8.22 -10.48 -20.23
N ILE A 67 -7.87 -11.76 -20.43
CA ILE A 67 -7.08 -12.55 -19.47
C ILE A 67 -5.72 -11.88 -19.23
N THR A 68 -5.02 -11.47 -20.29
CA THR A 68 -3.71 -10.83 -20.15
C THR A 68 -3.80 -9.50 -19.42
N ARG A 69 -4.78 -8.64 -19.73
CA ARG A 69 -4.97 -7.38 -18.98
C ARG A 69 -5.24 -7.64 -17.51
N THR A 70 -6.10 -8.62 -17.20
CA THR A 70 -6.38 -9.03 -15.82
C THR A 70 -5.12 -9.54 -15.12
N THR A 71 -4.31 -10.36 -15.80
CA THR A 71 -3.04 -10.88 -15.27
C THR A 71 -2.10 -9.72 -14.91
N ASN A 72 -1.91 -8.78 -15.84
CA ASN A 72 -1.01 -7.65 -15.64
C ASN A 72 -1.45 -6.76 -14.46
N ALA A 73 -2.77 -6.51 -14.33
CA ALA A 73 -3.29 -5.72 -13.22
C ALA A 73 -3.06 -6.41 -11.85
N ILE A 74 -3.27 -7.73 -11.78
CA ILE A 74 -2.99 -8.53 -10.58
C ILE A 74 -1.49 -8.51 -10.24
N GLU A 75 -0.62 -8.66 -11.24
CA GLU A 75 0.84 -8.60 -11.06
C GLU A 75 1.30 -7.22 -10.55
N GLN A 76 0.69 -6.13 -11.04
CA GLN A 76 0.98 -4.79 -10.53
C GLN A 76 0.56 -4.62 -9.06
N ILE A 77 -0.63 -5.09 -8.68
CA ILE A 77 -1.08 -5.06 -7.27
C ILE A 77 -0.13 -5.86 -6.38
N GLU A 78 0.38 -7.00 -6.84
CA GLU A 78 1.35 -7.79 -6.08
C GLU A 78 2.68 -7.05 -5.88
N GLN A 79 3.20 -6.40 -6.91
CA GLN A 79 4.43 -5.60 -6.80
C GLN A 79 4.25 -4.43 -5.82
N GLU A 80 3.09 -3.78 -5.86
CA GLU A 80 2.74 -2.70 -4.92
C GLU A 80 2.57 -3.23 -3.49
N LEU A 81 2.00 -4.43 -3.32
CA LEU A 81 1.91 -5.09 -2.01
C LEU A 81 3.31 -5.39 -1.44
N GLN A 82 4.27 -5.79 -2.27
CA GLN A 82 5.65 -5.97 -1.82
C GLN A 82 6.30 -4.66 -1.36
N LYS A 83 6.04 -3.55 -2.06
CA LYS A 83 6.50 -2.21 -1.65
C LYS A 83 5.87 -1.81 -0.32
N TYR A 84 4.57 -1.98 -0.19
CA TYR A 84 3.83 -1.72 1.05
C TYR A 84 4.40 -2.54 2.22
N GLN A 85 4.62 -3.84 2.03
CA GLN A 85 5.22 -4.73 3.04
C GLN A 85 6.61 -4.26 3.49
N ASN A 86 7.41 -3.70 2.58
CA ASN A 86 8.74 -3.21 2.94
C ASN A 86 8.68 -1.90 3.73
N ALA A 87 7.75 -1.00 3.39
CA ALA A 87 7.49 0.20 4.19
C ALA A 87 6.94 -0.16 5.58
N ASP A 88 6.00 -1.09 5.65
CA ASP A 88 5.37 -1.55 6.89
C ASP A 88 6.40 -2.10 7.90
N LYS A 89 7.36 -2.91 7.46
CA LYS A 89 8.43 -3.47 8.33
C LYS A 89 9.19 -2.42 9.15
N ILE A 90 9.28 -1.17 8.66
CA ILE A 90 10.03 -0.09 9.32
C ILE A 90 9.22 0.52 10.48
N VAL A 91 7.89 0.53 10.35
CA VAL A 91 6.97 1.22 11.27
C VAL A 91 6.16 0.26 12.15
N ALA A 92 6.01 -1.01 11.77
CA ALA A 92 5.16 -1.99 12.45
C ALA A 92 5.47 -2.22 13.93
N SER A 93 6.75 -2.09 14.31
CA SER A 93 7.16 -2.23 15.72
C SER A 93 6.68 -1.09 16.62
N GLU A 94 6.19 0.01 16.06
CA GLU A 94 5.67 1.14 16.82
C GLU A 94 4.21 0.95 17.27
N GLY A 95 3.47 -0.02 16.70
CA GLY A 95 2.05 -0.23 17.00
C GLY A 95 1.15 0.80 16.31
N GLU A 96 0.36 1.53 17.09
CA GLU A 96 -0.46 2.66 16.61
C GLU A 96 0.37 3.94 16.64
N LEU A 97 0.43 4.65 15.52
CA LEU A 97 0.96 6.01 15.42
C LEU A 97 -0.12 6.96 14.92
N ASN A 98 -0.31 8.06 15.63
CA ASN A 98 -1.23 9.12 15.25
C ASN A 98 -0.49 10.46 15.28
N GLU A 99 -0.41 11.10 14.12
CA GLU A 99 0.36 12.33 13.93
C GLU A 99 -0.08 13.46 14.87
N ASP A 100 -1.39 13.67 15.02
CA ASP A 100 -1.93 14.74 15.87
C ASP A 100 -1.58 14.48 17.35
N LYS A 101 -1.70 13.22 17.81
CA LYS A 101 -1.30 12.80 19.16
C LYS A 101 0.20 12.95 19.39
N LEU A 102 1.04 12.49 18.46
CA LEU A 102 2.50 12.60 18.54
C LEU A 102 2.95 14.07 18.61
N ASN A 103 2.41 14.91 17.75
CA ASN A 103 2.70 16.34 17.75
C ASN A 103 2.27 17.02 19.06
N GLN A 104 1.13 16.62 19.62
CA GLN A 104 0.69 17.11 20.93
C GLN A 104 1.66 16.68 22.05
N GLN A 105 2.07 15.41 22.07
CA GLN A 105 3.02 14.90 23.06
C GLN A 105 4.36 15.62 22.97
N ILE A 106 4.90 15.82 21.76
CA ILE A 106 6.13 16.60 21.56
C ILE A 106 6.01 18.00 22.17
N ARG A 107 4.92 18.73 21.89
CA ARG A 107 4.72 20.08 22.44
C ARG A 107 4.65 20.09 23.96
N VAL A 108 3.95 19.12 24.56
CA VAL A 108 3.81 19.02 26.02
C VAL A 108 5.17 18.69 26.66
N THR A 109 5.90 17.70 26.13
CA THR A 109 7.21 17.31 26.65
C THR A 109 8.23 18.44 26.51
N GLN A 110 8.20 19.19 25.40
CA GLN A 110 9.03 20.39 25.21
C GLN A 110 8.70 21.51 26.21
N ALA A 111 7.42 21.68 26.59
CA ALA A 111 7.04 22.65 27.61
C ALA A 111 7.53 22.20 29.00
N MET A 112 7.40 20.92 29.34
CA MET A 112 7.91 20.36 30.59
C MET A 112 9.43 20.47 30.70
N LYS A 113 10.15 20.13 29.63
CA LYS A 113 11.61 20.29 29.56
C LYS A 113 12.03 21.74 29.82
N ARG A 114 11.40 22.70 29.14
CA ARG A 114 11.69 24.13 29.33
C ARG A 114 11.48 24.56 30.78
N SER A 115 10.39 24.13 31.42
CA SER A 115 10.14 24.44 32.83
C SER A 115 11.23 23.87 33.77
N VAL A 116 11.72 22.66 33.49
CA VAL A 116 12.84 22.06 34.24
C VAL A 116 14.15 22.79 33.99
N ASP A 117 14.45 23.17 32.74
CA ASP A 117 15.65 23.93 32.38
C ASP A 117 15.68 25.32 33.03
N GLU A 118 14.53 26.00 33.05
CA GLU A 118 14.35 27.30 33.73
C GLU A 118 14.57 27.15 35.25
N THR A 119 14.01 26.10 35.85
CA THR A 119 14.20 25.80 37.28
C THR A 119 15.66 25.47 37.59
N SER A 120 16.32 24.66 36.76
CA SER A 120 17.75 24.33 36.91
C SER A 120 18.60 25.60 36.83
N SER A 121 18.32 26.47 35.87
CA SER A 121 19.01 27.77 35.71
C SER A 121 18.83 28.68 36.93
N PHE A 122 17.63 28.73 37.51
CA PHE A 122 17.36 29.48 38.74
C PHE A 122 18.14 28.92 39.93
N ILE A 123 18.14 27.61 40.14
CA ILE A 123 18.89 26.93 41.21
C ILE A 123 20.39 27.17 41.04
N HIS A 124 20.91 27.11 39.81
CA HIS A 124 22.30 27.43 39.50
C HIS A 124 22.68 28.86 39.92
N ALA A 125 21.84 29.85 39.61
CA ALA A 125 22.06 31.24 40.00
C ALA A 125 22.06 31.38 41.55
N GLN A 126 21.12 30.74 42.23
CA GLN A 126 21.02 30.77 43.69
C GLN A 126 22.23 30.11 44.37
N THR A 127 22.72 28.99 43.83
CA THR A 127 23.90 28.27 44.33
C THR A 127 25.16 29.15 44.31
N ARG A 128 25.34 29.98 43.28
CA ARG A 128 26.47 30.93 43.20
C ARG A 128 26.39 32.06 44.22
N SER A 129 25.20 32.36 44.73
CA SER A 129 24.96 33.45 45.70
C SER A 129 24.94 33.02 47.17
N ASN A 130 24.91 31.70 47.45
CA ASN A 130 24.79 31.16 48.81
C ASN A 130 26.17 30.74 49.37
N SER A 131 26.47 31.15 50.61
CA SER A 131 27.76 30.90 51.29
C SER A 131 27.73 29.76 52.33
N LEU A 132 26.57 29.14 52.59
CA LEU A 132 26.41 28.09 53.61
C LEU A 132 26.63 26.68 53.01
N ALA A 133 27.65 25.98 53.49
CA ALA A 133 28.08 24.67 52.98
C ALA A 133 26.98 23.58 52.98
N SER A 134 26.13 23.53 54.01
CA SER A 134 25.04 22.54 54.12
C SER A 134 23.91 22.75 53.10
N VAL A 135 23.68 23.99 52.68
CA VAL A 135 22.67 24.33 51.66
C VAL A 135 23.22 24.03 50.26
N LEU A 136 24.52 24.23 50.03
CA LEU A 136 25.17 23.96 48.75
C LEU A 136 25.08 22.48 48.36
N GLU A 137 25.32 21.54 49.29
CA GLU A 137 25.20 20.10 49.00
C GLU A 137 23.77 19.73 48.54
N THR A 138 22.76 20.28 49.21
CA THR A 138 21.35 20.07 48.85
C THR A 138 21.05 20.66 47.47
N LEU A 139 21.52 21.87 47.18
CA LEU A 139 21.33 22.50 45.87
C LEU A 139 22.02 21.74 44.75
N PHE A 140 23.24 21.21 44.95
CA PHE A 140 23.90 20.34 43.98
C PHE A 140 23.15 19.04 43.73
N ASN A 141 22.55 18.44 44.77
CA ASN A 141 21.71 17.25 44.61
C ASN A 141 20.46 17.55 43.76
N VAL A 142 19.77 18.66 44.04
CA VAL A 142 18.61 19.10 43.26
C VAL A 142 18.99 19.38 41.82
N GLN A 143 20.09 20.09 41.59
CA GLN A 143 20.58 20.40 40.25
C GLN A 143 20.85 19.12 39.43
N ARG A 144 21.62 18.18 39.99
CA ARG A 144 21.85 16.88 39.33
C ARG A 144 20.57 16.12 39.03
N HIS A 145 19.54 16.26 39.87
CA HIS A 145 18.25 15.64 39.63
C HIS A 145 17.48 16.30 38.47
N LEU A 146 17.46 17.63 38.44
CA LEU A 146 16.83 18.39 37.34
C LEU A 146 17.52 18.13 36.00
N ASP A 147 18.85 18.06 35.99
CA ASP A 147 19.63 17.76 34.79
C ASP A 147 19.25 16.37 34.22
N ARG A 148 19.14 15.35 35.07
CA ARG A 148 18.67 14.01 34.65
C ARG A 148 17.24 14.01 34.11
N ILE A 149 16.33 14.78 34.72
CA ILE A 149 14.95 14.90 34.22
C ILE A 149 14.94 15.59 32.85
N SER A 150 15.73 16.65 32.68
CA SER A 150 15.85 17.36 31.41
C SER A 150 16.39 16.46 30.30
N GLU A 151 17.41 15.66 30.61
CA GLU A 151 17.94 14.63 29.69
C GLU A 151 16.88 13.58 29.34
N SER A 152 16.11 13.09 30.33
CA SER A 152 15.01 12.16 30.08
C SER A 152 13.96 12.76 29.13
N PHE A 153 13.57 14.01 29.34
CA PHE A 153 12.62 14.67 28.43
C PHE A 153 13.21 14.87 27.03
N GLN A 154 14.50 15.15 26.89
CA GLN A 154 15.13 15.24 25.58
C GLN A 154 15.10 13.89 24.86
N GLN A 155 15.39 12.79 25.56
CA GLN A 155 15.30 11.43 25.00
C GLN A 155 13.87 11.09 24.55
N ASP A 156 12.87 11.47 25.34
CA ASP A 156 11.46 11.29 24.98
C ASP A 156 11.07 12.11 23.74
N ILE A 157 11.50 13.37 23.65
CA ILE A 157 11.29 14.21 22.47
C ILE A 157 11.91 13.57 21.23
N ASP A 158 13.15 13.11 21.32
CA ASP A 158 13.87 12.49 20.20
C ASP A 158 13.17 11.20 19.74
N ARG A 159 12.66 10.39 20.69
CA ARG A 159 11.87 9.19 20.41
C ARG A 159 10.56 9.53 19.69
N LEU A 160 9.79 10.49 20.20
CA LEU A 160 8.52 10.92 19.59
C LEU A 160 8.74 11.47 18.18
N GLN A 161 9.78 12.28 17.98
CA GLN A 161 10.14 12.79 16.65
C GLN A 161 10.57 11.66 15.71
N LYS A 162 11.26 10.63 16.20
CA LYS A 162 11.62 9.45 15.41
C LYS A 162 10.37 8.67 14.97
N GLN A 163 9.39 8.50 15.84
CA GLN A 163 8.10 7.88 15.50
C GLN A 163 7.35 8.69 14.43
N LEU A 164 7.30 10.01 14.56
CA LEU A 164 6.69 10.88 13.57
C LEU A 164 7.37 10.77 12.20
N ARG A 165 8.71 10.74 12.15
CA ARG A 165 9.46 10.51 10.90
C ARG A 165 9.16 9.16 10.26
N LYS A 166 9.03 8.10 11.05
CA LYS A 166 8.63 6.77 10.54
C LYS A 166 7.23 6.81 9.92
N LEU A 167 6.28 7.46 10.58
CA LEU A 167 4.91 7.63 10.08
C LEU A 167 4.89 8.38 8.74
N HIS A 168 5.61 9.51 8.66
CA HIS A 168 5.73 10.29 7.42
C HIS A 168 6.36 9.50 6.30
N ASN A 169 7.48 8.83 6.58
CA ASN A 169 8.18 8.02 5.59
C ASN A 169 7.33 6.83 5.10
N PHE A 170 6.56 6.20 6.00
CA PHE A 170 5.61 5.18 5.62
C PHE A 170 4.54 5.74 4.67
N ASN A 171 3.94 6.88 5.01
CA ASN A 171 2.95 7.52 4.16
C ASN A 171 3.54 7.92 2.79
N GLU A 172 4.73 8.52 2.76
CA GLU A 172 5.42 8.88 1.52
C GLU A 172 5.61 7.69 0.58
N GLN A 173 5.93 6.51 1.12
CA GLN A 173 6.14 5.31 0.31
C GLN A 173 4.84 4.62 -0.14
N THR A 174 3.72 4.87 0.55
CA THR A 174 2.50 4.05 0.40
C THR A 174 1.28 4.78 -0.14
N HIS A 175 1.19 6.11 0.00
CA HIS A 175 -0.05 6.85 -0.27
C HIS A 175 -0.55 6.78 -1.72
N HIS A 176 0.32 6.49 -2.67
CA HIS A 176 -0.01 6.36 -4.10
C HIS A 176 -0.10 4.91 -4.59
N LEU A 177 0.20 3.92 -3.72
CA LEU A 177 0.06 2.51 -4.09
C LEU A 177 -1.41 2.16 -4.35
N PHE A 178 -1.63 1.14 -5.17
CA PHE A 178 -2.93 0.52 -5.47
C PHE A 178 -3.93 1.37 -6.27
N SER A 179 -3.85 2.70 -6.27
CA SER A 179 -4.83 3.55 -6.97
C SER A 179 -4.94 3.22 -8.46
N ASN A 180 -3.80 3.17 -9.15
CA ASN A 180 -3.77 2.90 -10.59
C ASN A 180 -4.02 1.43 -10.89
N SER A 181 -3.41 0.52 -10.14
CA SER A 181 -3.51 -0.92 -10.38
C SER A 181 -4.91 -1.47 -10.09
N ILE A 182 -5.61 -0.94 -9.09
CA ILE A 182 -7.04 -1.23 -8.84
C ILE A 182 -7.91 -0.69 -9.97
N ASN A 183 -7.62 0.52 -10.49
CA ASN A 183 -8.35 1.05 -11.64
C ASN A 183 -8.16 0.18 -12.88
N GLU A 184 -6.93 -0.28 -13.14
CA GLU A 184 -6.64 -1.22 -14.23
C GLU A 184 -7.34 -2.57 -14.03
N LEU A 185 -7.40 -3.08 -12.80
CA LEU A 185 -8.15 -4.30 -12.48
C LEU A 185 -9.65 -4.10 -12.72
N LYS A 186 -10.21 -2.94 -12.32
CA LYS A 186 -11.62 -2.59 -12.57
C LYS A 186 -11.93 -2.56 -14.06
N LEU A 187 -11.08 -1.94 -14.86
CA LEU A 187 -11.20 -1.93 -16.33
C LEU A 187 -11.12 -3.36 -16.89
N ALA A 188 -10.19 -4.17 -16.40
CA ALA A 188 -10.07 -5.58 -16.79
C ALA A 188 -11.36 -6.37 -16.48
N MET A 189 -11.95 -6.17 -15.30
CA MET A 189 -13.22 -6.80 -14.90
C MET A 189 -14.42 -6.33 -15.71
N GLN A 190 -14.46 -5.07 -16.16
CA GLN A 190 -15.46 -4.61 -17.12
C GLN A 190 -15.35 -5.35 -18.46
N GLY A 191 -14.11 -5.64 -18.90
CA GLY A 191 -13.86 -6.53 -20.01
C GLY A 191 -14.49 -7.91 -19.79
N VAL A 192 -14.27 -8.52 -18.62
CA VAL A 192 -14.85 -9.82 -18.27
C VAL A 192 -16.38 -9.80 -18.30
N LEU A 193 -17.02 -8.78 -17.72
CA LEU A 193 -18.48 -8.64 -17.76
C LEU A 193 -19.02 -8.48 -19.18
N THR A 194 -18.26 -7.78 -20.03
CA THR A 194 -18.60 -7.64 -21.45
C THR A 194 -18.52 -8.98 -22.18
N LEU A 195 -17.48 -9.78 -21.92
CA LEU A 195 -17.35 -11.13 -22.47
C LEU A 195 -18.49 -12.03 -22.02
N ASN A 196 -18.88 -11.99 -20.75
CA ASN A 196 -19.98 -12.79 -20.21
C ASN A 196 -21.33 -12.51 -20.88
N ASN A 197 -21.50 -11.29 -21.42
CA ASN A 197 -22.71 -10.87 -22.12
C ASN A 197 -22.56 -10.88 -23.66
N THR A 198 -21.45 -11.42 -24.18
CA THR A 198 -21.20 -11.53 -25.62
C THR A 198 -22.05 -12.66 -26.21
N THR A 199 -22.81 -12.36 -27.27
CA THR A 199 -23.59 -13.38 -27.98
C THR A 199 -22.75 -13.97 -29.09
N VAL A 200 -22.65 -15.31 -29.13
CA VAL A 200 -22.01 -16.05 -30.22
C VAL A 200 -23.11 -16.62 -31.11
N ASN A 201 -23.09 -16.24 -32.39
CA ASN A 201 -24.07 -16.66 -33.39
C ASN A 201 -23.77 -18.08 -33.90
N LYS A 202 -24.74 -18.70 -34.58
CA LYS A 202 -24.59 -20.05 -35.16
C LYS A 202 -23.54 -20.12 -36.28
N ASP A 203 -23.35 -19.02 -37.01
CA ASP A 203 -22.25 -18.87 -37.98
C ASP A 203 -20.91 -18.57 -37.31
N GLY A 204 -20.93 -18.43 -35.97
CA GLY A 204 -19.79 -18.18 -35.13
C GLY A 204 -19.25 -16.73 -35.18
N SER A 205 -19.93 -15.82 -35.87
CA SER A 205 -19.73 -14.41 -35.58
C SER A 205 -20.12 -14.11 -34.12
N TYR A 206 -19.51 -13.10 -33.52
CA TYR A 206 -19.84 -12.67 -32.15
C TYR A 206 -20.31 -11.22 -32.13
N SER A 207 -21.22 -10.90 -31.23
CA SER A 207 -21.76 -9.56 -31.04
C SER A 207 -21.62 -9.15 -29.59
N LEU A 208 -20.94 -8.02 -29.38
CA LEU A 208 -20.82 -7.40 -28.07
C LEU A 208 -22.17 -6.77 -27.66
N PRO A 209 -22.44 -6.63 -26.36
CA PRO A 209 -23.61 -5.90 -25.87
C PRO A 209 -23.76 -4.52 -26.51
N LYS A 210 -25.01 -4.07 -26.71
CA LYS A 210 -25.26 -2.72 -27.23
C LYS A 210 -24.66 -1.68 -26.27
N GLY A 211 -23.90 -0.74 -26.81
CA GLY A 211 -23.22 0.30 -26.03
C GLY A 211 -21.85 -0.09 -25.49
N THR A 212 -21.34 -1.29 -25.78
CA THR A 212 -19.95 -1.66 -25.44
C THR A 212 -18.95 -0.80 -26.21
N ASP A 213 -18.03 -0.19 -25.47
CA ASP A 213 -16.89 0.49 -26.06
C ASP A 213 -15.90 -0.53 -26.67
N LYS A 214 -15.76 -0.49 -28.00
CA LYS A 214 -14.86 -1.38 -28.76
C LYS A 214 -13.40 -0.89 -28.74
N SER A 215 -13.15 0.36 -28.34
CA SER A 215 -11.80 0.90 -28.23
C SER A 215 -10.98 0.13 -27.18
N TYR A 216 -11.64 -0.30 -26.10
CA TYR A 216 -11.09 -1.15 -25.04
C TYR A 216 -10.36 -2.39 -25.56
N PHE A 217 -11.00 -3.20 -26.42
CA PHE A 217 -10.39 -4.41 -26.98
C PHE A 217 -9.30 -4.09 -28.02
N THR A 218 -9.39 -2.94 -28.67
CA THR A 218 -8.42 -2.48 -29.68
C THR A 218 -7.12 -2.02 -29.03
N GLU A 219 -7.19 -1.33 -27.89
CA GLU A 219 -6.05 -0.82 -27.14
C GLU A 219 -5.24 -1.95 -26.47
N ILE A 220 -5.93 -2.97 -25.95
CA ILE A 220 -5.28 -4.16 -25.38
C ILE A 220 -4.56 -4.97 -26.47
N LYS A 221 -5.14 -5.10 -27.66
CA LYS A 221 -4.45 -5.75 -28.79
C LYS A 221 -3.16 -5.04 -29.19
N LYS A 222 -3.10 -3.71 -29.11
CA LYS A 222 -1.87 -2.95 -29.42
C LYS A 222 -0.77 -3.23 -28.40
N THR A 223 -1.09 -3.25 -27.11
CA THR A 223 -0.11 -3.54 -26.05
C THR A 223 0.41 -4.97 -26.08
N LEU A 224 -0.38 -5.93 -26.59
CA LEU A 224 0.05 -7.32 -26.81
C LEU A 224 0.97 -7.52 -28.03
N LYS A 225 0.86 -6.68 -29.06
CA LYS A 225 1.70 -6.76 -30.27
C LYS A 225 3.06 -6.04 -30.12
N MET A 226 3.23 -5.25 -29.07
CA MET A 226 4.46 -4.49 -28.77
C MET A 226 5.39 -5.19 -27.75
N LYS A 227 4.99 -6.36 -27.23
CA LYS A 227 5.84 -7.25 -26.42
C LYS A 227 6.17 -8.50 -27.23
#